data_AF-A0A956EQ51-F1
#
_entry.id   AF-A0A956EQ51-F1
#
_cell.length_a   1.000
_cell.length_b   1.000
_cell.length_c   1.000
_cell.angle_alpha   90.00
_cell.angle_beta   90.00
_cell.angle_gamma   90.00
#
_symmetry.space_group_name_H-M   'P 1'
#
loop_
_entity.id
_entity.type
_entity.pdbx_description
1 polymer ?
#
loop_
_entity_poly.entity_id
_entity_poly.type
_entity_poly.pdbx_seq_one_letter_code
_entity_poly.pdbx_strand_id
1 'polypeptide(L)'
;MWKRLRAGELKVAVGARSALFAPVPDLSLIVVDEEHDGSFKQEEGVRYNARDMALLRAHRAGAVCVLGSATPSLGSIHAVNSGRMTHLVLPDRAHAAAALPQVEIVDLRRMGPGPSGDKLISLPLHRALERTLEAKEQAILFLNRRGFAPSLTCASCGQVADCPNCSVALTYHRARGERLVCHYCDYTAHAPARCPRCGAPGMVDEGAGTERIEALLKQSFPEARVARLDRDVAAGLKSERILDAVRRGDVDILVGTQMVTKGHDLPAVTLVGVLNADAALSMPDFRAAERTFQLLVQVAGRAGRGDAPGTVLIQTRQPDHPAIKAALTHDVGKFVERELQDREELGYPPYSHVAMVRVDATFEGAAHEVARQVAELGRRSAGERFELEVRGPAPSPLARLRNRYRFQVMLRAEDRKALRPALLAIVRGRWDRRVRVSVDVDPMSML
;
A
#
# COMPACT_ATOMS: atom_id res chain seq x y z
N MET A 1 30.49 7.86 -5.73
CA MET A 1 29.86 7.92 -4.39
C MET A 1 30.36 6.82 -3.45
N TRP A 2 30.11 5.53 -3.74
CA TRP A 2 30.48 4.42 -2.84
C TRP A 2 31.95 4.39 -2.37
N LYS A 3 32.91 4.53 -3.30
CA LYS A 3 34.34 4.61 -2.98
C LYS A 3 34.69 5.80 -2.07
N ARG A 4 34.04 6.95 -2.32
CA ARG A 4 34.23 8.20 -1.57
C ARG A 4 33.69 8.11 -0.14
N LEU A 5 32.54 7.45 0.04
CA LEU A 5 32.00 7.12 1.38
C LEU A 5 32.96 6.20 2.13
N ARG A 6 33.43 5.13 1.48
CA ARG A 6 34.38 4.19 2.10
C ARG A 6 35.70 4.84 2.49
N ALA A 7 36.18 5.79 1.68
CA ALA A 7 37.40 6.55 1.95
C ALA A 7 37.22 7.67 3.00
N GLY A 8 36.00 7.91 3.48
CA GLY A 8 35.70 8.98 4.44
C GLY A 8 35.63 10.39 3.84
N GLU A 9 35.75 10.53 2.50
CA GLU A 9 35.59 11.83 1.81
C GLU A 9 34.17 12.36 1.90
N LEU A 10 33.18 11.47 2.02
CA LEU A 10 31.77 11.79 2.22
C LEU A 10 31.34 11.23 3.57
N LYS A 11 30.70 12.07 4.39
CA LYS A 11 30.25 11.70 5.75
C LYS A 11 28.80 11.25 5.83
N VAL A 12 27.99 11.58 4.82
CA VAL A 12 26.54 11.33 4.80
C VAL A 12 26.15 10.60 3.53
N ALA A 13 25.33 9.56 3.68
CA ALA A 13 24.68 8.86 2.57
C ALA A 13 23.16 9.01 2.73
N VAL A 14 22.51 9.56 1.71
CA VAL A 14 21.04 9.67 1.63
C VAL A 14 20.57 8.83 0.46
N GLY A 15 19.53 8.04 0.66
CA GLY A 15 18.90 7.26 -0.40
C GLY A 15 17.77 6.38 0.12
N ALA A 16 17.19 5.61 -0.79
CA ALA A 16 16.16 4.63 -0.46
C ALA A 16 16.76 3.41 0.27
N ARG A 17 16.01 2.29 0.34
CA ARG A 17 16.40 1.02 0.98
C ARG A 17 17.87 0.61 0.86
N SER A 18 18.46 0.69 -0.33
CA SER A 18 19.82 0.20 -0.59
C SER A 18 20.92 1.05 0.05
N ALA A 19 20.63 2.31 0.41
CA ALA A 19 21.57 3.18 1.13
C ALA A 19 21.95 2.60 2.50
N LEU A 20 21.11 1.71 3.05
CA LEU A 20 21.41 0.92 4.24
C LEU A 20 22.73 0.15 4.17
N PHE A 21 23.25 -0.16 2.98
CA PHE A 21 24.52 -0.89 2.84
C PHE A 21 25.72 0.02 2.58
N ALA A 22 25.51 1.34 2.52
CA ALA A 22 26.57 2.30 2.24
C ALA A 22 27.72 2.17 3.26
N PRO A 23 28.99 2.10 2.81
CA PRO A 23 30.14 1.81 3.66
C PRO A 23 30.64 3.08 4.34
N VAL A 24 29.82 3.66 5.21
CA VAL A 24 30.17 4.83 6.01
C VAL A 24 31.09 4.38 7.15
N PRO A 25 32.35 4.85 7.21
CA PRO A 25 33.24 4.59 8.33
C PRO A 25 32.70 5.27 9.60
N ASP A 26 32.98 4.69 10.77
CA ASP A 26 32.59 5.22 12.08
C ASP A 26 31.11 5.64 12.17
N LEU A 27 30.23 4.79 11.63
CA LEU A 27 28.80 5.04 11.58
C LEU A 27 28.25 5.25 13.00
N SER A 28 27.77 6.47 13.27
CA SER A 28 27.26 6.88 14.58
C SER A 28 25.75 7.15 14.60
N LEU A 29 25.13 7.37 13.44
CA LEU A 29 23.70 7.67 13.31
C LEU A 29 23.11 7.05 12.05
N ILE A 30 21.94 6.43 12.18
CA ILE A 30 21.05 6.06 11.08
C ILE A 30 19.68 6.68 11.32
N VAL A 31 19.18 7.45 10.35
CA VAL A 31 17.82 8.00 10.38
C VAL A 31 16.99 7.30 9.31
N VAL A 32 15.84 6.77 9.72
CA VAL A 32 14.83 6.20 8.81
C VAL A 32 13.60 7.09 8.90
N ASP A 33 13.40 7.91 7.88
CA ASP A 33 12.21 8.74 7.75
C ASP A 33 11.04 7.92 7.17
N GLU A 34 9.81 8.27 7.57
CA GLU A 34 8.57 7.56 7.22
C GLU A 34 8.67 6.04 7.48
N GLU A 35 9.14 5.64 8.66
CA GLU A 35 9.50 4.23 8.96
C GLU A 35 8.40 3.19 8.66
N HIS A 36 7.13 3.61 8.74
CA HIS A 36 5.97 2.76 8.46
C HIS A 36 5.81 2.39 6.98
N ASP A 37 6.53 3.07 6.06
CA ASP A 37 6.37 2.86 4.62
C ASP A 37 6.78 1.43 4.24
N GLY A 38 5.79 0.66 3.75
CA GLY A 38 5.99 -0.72 3.31
C GLY A 38 7.02 -0.89 2.18
N SER A 39 7.39 0.19 1.48
CA SER A 39 8.47 0.17 0.50
C SER A 39 9.83 -0.15 1.10
N PHE A 40 10.02 -0.10 2.43
CA PHE A 40 11.24 -0.58 3.08
C PHE A 40 11.41 -2.11 3.05
N LYS A 41 10.35 -2.88 2.81
CA LYS A 41 10.42 -4.33 2.59
C LYS A 41 10.78 -4.64 1.14
N GLN A 42 11.86 -5.38 0.94
CA GLN A 42 12.25 -5.90 -0.36
C GLN A 42 11.41 -7.15 -0.70
N GLU A 43 10.77 -7.15 -1.86
CA GLU A 43 9.90 -8.26 -2.31
C GLU A 43 10.63 -9.28 -3.20
N GLU A 44 11.68 -8.84 -3.90
CA GLU A 44 12.43 -9.63 -4.87
C GLU A 44 13.83 -10.01 -4.36
N GLY A 45 14.26 -11.24 -4.69
CA GLY A 45 15.55 -11.77 -4.25
C GLY A 45 15.57 -12.00 -2.73
N VAL A 46 16.52 -11.36 -2.05
CA VAL A 46 16.63 -11.46 -0.58
C VAL A 46 15.61 -10.52 0.06
N ARG A 47 14.56 -11.09 0.66
CA ARG A 47 13.45 -10.34 1.28
C ARG A 47 13.80 -9.82 2.67
N TYR A 48 14.55 -8.72 2.75
CA TYR A 48 14.82 -8.02 4.01
C TYR A 48 13.92 -6.79 4.18
N ASN A 49 13.69 -6.38 5.43
CA ASN A 49 13.10 -5.09 5.76
C ASN A 49 14.22 -4.11 6.13
N ALA A 50 14.39 -3.04 5.34
CA ALA A 50 15.46 -2.08 5.54
C ALA A 50 15.39 -1.35 6.89
N ARG A 51 14.19 -1.10 7.43
CA ARG A 51 13.99 -0.52 8.77
C ARG A 51 14.55 -1.44 9.85
N ASP A 52 14.16 -2.72 9.83
CA ASP A 52 14.62 -3.69 10.85
C ASP A 52 16.13 -3.94 10.73
N MET A 53 16.65 -3.93 9.50
CA MET A 53 18.10 -4.03 9.26
C MET A 53 18.85 -2.75 9.67
N ALA A 54 18.23 -1.57 9.62
CA ALA A 54 18.80 -0.33 10.14
C ALA A 54 18.99 -0.40 11.65
N LEU A 55 17.97 -0.88 12.39
CA LEU A 55 18.07 -1.14 13.83
C LEU A 55 19.22 -2.11 14.14
N LEU A 56 19.29 -3.23 13.41
CA LEU A 56 20.36 -4.22 13.59
C LEU A 56 21.74 -3.65 13.27
N ARG A 57 21.86 -2.89 12.17
CA ARG A 57 23.12 -2.27 11.75
C ARG A 57 23.60 -1.26 12.78
N ALA A 58 22.71 -0.40 13.27
CA ALA A 58 23.03 0.58 14.29
C ALA A 58 23.49 -0.09 15.58
N HIS A 59 22.75 -1.11 16.05
CA HIS A 59 23.13 -1.88 17.23
C HIS A 59 24.53 -2.52 17.09
N ARG A 60 24.85 -3.12 15.94
CA ARG A 60 26.17 -3.72 15.67
C ARG A 60 27.30 -2.69 15.57
N ALA A 61 26.99 -1.47 15.14
CA ALA A 61 27.95 -0.39 15.02
C ALA A 61 28.11 0.42 16.32
N GLY A 62 27.30 0.18 17.35
CA GLY A 62 27.22 1.06 18.51
C GLY A 62 26.63 2.44 18.18
N ALA A 63 25.85 2.54 17.10
CA ALA A 63 25.27 3.77 16.59
C ALA A 63 23.85 4.00 17.14
N VAL A 64 23.40 5.25 17.06
CA VAL A 64 21.99 5.61 17.31
C VAL A 64 21.16 5.34 16.05
N CYS A 65 19.97 4.77 16.22
CA CYS A 65 18.98 4.68 15.15
C CYS A 65 17.73 5.48 15.51
N VAL A 66 17.34 6.41 14.64
CA VAL A 66 16.13 7.21 14.79
C VAL A 66 15.13 6.77 13.73
N LEU A 67 13.95 6.33 14.17
CA LEU A 67 12.81 6.04 13.30
C LEU A 67 11.83 7.21 13.38
N GLY A 68 11.70 7.97 12.30
CA GLY A 68 10.79 9.11 12.21
C GLY A 68 9.46 8.70 11.59
N SER A 69 8.35 9.10 12.20
CA SER A 69 7.03 8.98 11.58
C SER A 69 5.95 9.80 12.26
N ALA A 70 5.01 10.34 11.46
CA ALA A 70 3.75 10.88 11.96
C ALA A 70 2.71 9.79 12.27
N THR A 71 2.84 8.61 11.67
CA THR A 71 1.96 7.44 11.88
C THR A 71 2.82 6.19 12.04
N PRO A 72 3.48 6.02 13.20
CA PRO A 72 4.41 4.92 13.41
C PRO A 72 3.76 3.56 13.16
N SER A 73 4.54 2.59 12.70
CA SER A 73 4.08 1.22 12.56
C SER A 73 3.76 0.62 13.93
N LEU A 74 2.79 -0.30 13.97
CA LEU A 74 2.45 -0.96 15.24
C LEU A 74 3.64 -1.75 15.83
N GLY A 75 4.55 -2.21 14.97
CA GLY A 75 5.80 -2.85 15.42
C GLY A 75 6.69 -1.89 16.22
N SER A 76 6.82 -0.64 15.78
CA SER A 76 7.60 0.39 16.48
C SER A 76 6.91 0.82 17.78
N ILE A 77 5.59 1.02 17.77
CA ILE A 77 4.84 1.33 18.99
C ILE A 77 4.96 0.20 20.01
N HIS A 78 4.79 -1.05 19.59
CA HIS A 78 4.99 -2.18 20.49
C HIS A 78 6.44 -2.27 21.02
N ALA A 79 7.45 -1.93 20.21
CA ALA A 79 8.83 -1.85 20.67
C ALA A 79 9.05 -0.74 21.72
N VAL A 80 8.38 0.40 21.57
CA VAL A 80 8.33 1.47 22.58
C VAL A 80 7.64 0.97 23.86
N ASN A 81 6.44 0.40 23.75
CA ASN A 81 5.66 -0.09 24.89
C ASN A 81 6.39 -1.20 25.68
N SER A 82 7.22 -1.99 24.99
CA SER A 82 8.06 -3.04 25.59
C SER A 82 9.42 -2.52 26.09
N GLY A 83 9.67 -1.21 26.09
CA GLY A 83 10.90 -0.59 26.58
C GLY A 83 12.14 -0.84 25.71
N ARG A 84 11.98 -1.37 24.49
CA ARG A 84 13.09 -1.62 23.54
C ARG A 84 13.49 -0.38 22.75
N MET A 85 12.63 0.64 22.74
CA MET A 85 12.86 1.92 22.08
C MET A 85 12.36 3.06 22.97
N THR A 86 13.00 4.22 22.87
CA THR A 86 12.54 5.45 23.53
C THR A 86 11.63 6.22 22.58
N HIS A 87 10.48 6.67 23.08
CA HIS A 87 9.55 7.50 22.32
C HIS A 87 9.88 8.98 22.53
N LEU A 88 10.17 9.67 21.43
CA LEU A 88 10.37 11.12 21.42
C LEU A 88 9.22 11.75 20.65
N VAL A 89 8.41 12.57 21.33
CA VAL A 89 7.23 13.20 20.75
C VAL A 89 7.53 14.67 20.46
N LEU A 90 7.18 15.12 19.26
CA LEU A 90 7.16 16.53 18.89
C LEU A 90 5.67 16.95 18.83
N PRO A 91 5.12 17.52 19.92
CA PRO A 91 3.68 17.82 19.99
C PRO A 91 3.29 19.01 19.12
N ASP A 92 4.23 19.92 18.90
CA ASP A 92 4.02 21.16 18.16
C ASP A 92 4.34 20.98 16.67
N ARG A 93 3.56 21.66 15.83
CA ARG A 93 3.84 21.73 14.39
C ARG A 93 4.94 22.73 14.11
N ALA A 94 5.66 22.52 13.01
CA ALA A 94 6.68 23.47 12.54
C ALA A 94 6.11 24.87 12.26
N HIS A 95 4.84 24.95 11.86
CA HIS A 95 4.11 26.21 11.65
C HIS A 95 2.98 26.32 12.67
N ALA A 96 3.08 27.26 13.60
CA ALA A 96 2.09 27.47 14.67
C ALA A 96 0.69 27.85 14.15
N ALA A 97 0.61 28.45 12.95
CA ALA A 97 -0.66 28.81 12.31
C ALA A 97 -1.35 27.63 11.59
N ALA A 98 -0.64 26.52 11.33
CA ALA A 98 -1.18 25.40 10.57
C ALA A 98 -2.14 24.56 11.43
N ALA A 99 -3.44 24.72 11.22
CA ALA A 99 -4.47 23.92 11.87
C ALA A 99 -4.53 22.49 11.29
N LEU A 100 -5.08 21.55 12.07
CA LEU A 100 -5.51 20.26 11.52
C LEU A 100 -6.68 20.51 10.56
N PRO A 101 -6.70 19.87 9.38
CA PRO A 101 -7.81 20.03 8.46
C PRO A 101 -9.09 19.43 9.04
N GLN A 102 -10.23 20.02 8.72
CA GLN A 102 -11.52 19.44 9.03
C GLN A 102 -11.73 18.23 8.12
N VAL A 103 -11.80 17.05 8.70
CA VAL A 103 -12.06 15.81 7.97
C VAL A 103 -13.50 15.36 8.17
N GLU A 104 -14.19 15.05 7.07
CA GLU A 104 -15.58 14.63 7.04
C GLU A 104 -15.74 13.30 6.31
N ILE A 105 -16.60 12.42 6.83
CA ILE A 105 -16.95 11.17 6.17
C ILE A 105 -18.15 11.38 5.26
N VAL A 106 -18.00 10.96 4.00
CA VAL A 106 -19.10 10.85 3.05
C VAL A 106 -19.52 9.39 2.94
N ASP A 107 -20.66 9.05 3.54
CA ASP A 107 -21.26 7.71 3.46
C ASP A 107 -21.89 7.48 2.07
N LEU A 108 -21.18 6.73 1.22
CA LEU A 108 -21.59 6.40 -0.14
C LEU A 108 -22.84 5.50 -0.21
N ARG A 109 -23.30 4.93 0.91
CA ARG A 109 -24.56 4.18 0.98
C ARG A 109 -25.78 5.11 0.99
N ARG A 110 -25.59 6.34 1.48
CA ARG A 110 -26.65 7.34 1.65
C ARG A 110 -26.58 8.46 0.61
N MET A 111 -25.37 8.78 0.14
CA MET A 111 -25.14 9.89 -0.78
C MET A 111 -25.17 9.43 -2.24
N GLY A 112 -25.88 10.20 -3.06
CA GLY A 112 -25.93 10.00 -4.51
C GLY A 112 -24.70 10.53 -5.25
N PRO A 113 -24.56 10.20 -6.55
CA PRO A 113 -23.55 10.81 -7.41
C PRO A 113 -23.77 12.32 -7.55
N GLY A 114 -22.71 13.05 -7.92
CA GLY A 114 -22.81 14.45 -8.31
C GLY A 114 -23.56 14.63 -9.65
N PRO A 115 -23.62 15.87 -10.18
CA PRO A 115 -24.33 16.21 -11.42
C PRO A 115 -23.92 15.40 -12.65
N SER A 116 -22.68 14.88 -12.68
CA SER A 116 -22.20 13.99 -13.75
C SER A 116 -22.86 12.61 -13.76
N GLY A 117 -23.58 12.23 -12.69
CA GLY A 117 -24.20 10.91 -12.53
C GLY A 117 -23.21 9.78 -12.16
N ASP A 118 -21.91 10.06 -12.10
CA ASP A 118 -20.89 9.07 -11.75
C ASP A 118 -20.70 8.93 -10.23
N LYS A 119 -20.70 7.68 -9.74
CA LYS A 119 -20.60 7.37 -8.31
C LYS A 119 -19.20 7.58 -7.71
N LEU A 120 -18.18 7.83 -8.53
CA LEU A 120 -16.83 8.14 -8.06
C LEU A 120 -16.75 9.50 -7.35
N ILE A 121 -17.55 10.47 -7.79
CA ILE A 121 -17.64 11.79 -7.20
C ILE A 121 -19.05 11.94 -6.63
N SER A 122 -19.18 11.78 -5.32
CA SER A 122 -20.45 12.03 -4.63
C SER A 122 -20.85 13.50 -4.70
N LEU A 123 -22.13 13.78 -4.50
CA LEU A 123 -22.64 15.15 -4.46
C LEU A 123 -21.92 16.05 -3.45
N PRO A 124 -21.62 15.62 -2.20
CA PRO A 124 -20.83 16.43 -1.27
C PRO A 124 -19.43 16.78 -1.79
N LEU A 125 -18.72 15.82 -2.39
CA LEU A 125 -17.39 16.07 -2.96
C LEU A 125 -17.45 17.04 -4.15
N HIS A 126 -18.45 16.88 -5.02
CA HIS A 126 -18.64 17.80 -6.14
C HIS A 126 -18.84 19.24 -5.68
N ARG A 127 -19.72 19.47 -4.69
CA ARG A 127 -19.95 20.81 -4.11
C ARG A 127 -18.74 21.39 -3.39
N ALA A 128 -17.91 20.54 -2.80
CA ALA A 128 -16.65 21.00 -2.21
C ALA A 128 -15.65 21.43 -3.29
N LEU A 129 -15.53 20.67 -4.38
CA LEU A 129 -14.70 21.04 -5.53
C LEU A 129 -15.14 22.37 -6.14
N GLU A 130 -16.45 22.55 -6.35
CA GLU A 130 -17.03 23.80 -6.88
C GLU A 130 -16.60 25.01 -6.03
N ARG A 131 -16.82 24.97 -4.72
CA ARG A 131 -16.41 26.04 -3.79
C ARG A 131 -14.90 26.29 -3.78
N THR A 132 -14.10 25.23 -3.86
CA THR A 132 -12.63 25.33 -3.88
C THR A 132 -12.16 26.06 -5.15
N LEU A 133 -12.74 25.72 -6.30
CA LEU A 133 -12.43 26.35 -7.58
C LEU A 133 -12.91 27.81 -7.63
N GLU A 134 -14.09 28.12 -7.10
CA GLU A 134 -14.61 29.49 -6.97
C GLU A 134 -13.69 30.37 -6.12
N ALA A 135 -13.11 29.81 -5.05
CA ALA A 135 -12.13 30.48 -4.20
C ALA A 135 -10.73 30.59 -4.84
N LYS A 136 -10.52 30.03 -6.04
CA LYS A 136 -9.21 29.91 -6.73
C LYS A 136 -8.17 29.16 -5.90
N GLU A 137 -8.62 28.20 -5.11
CA GLU A 137 -7.79 27.31 -4.33
C GLU A 137 -7.59 25.97 -5.07
N GLN A 138 -6.69 25.13 -4.57
CA GLN A 138 -6.35 23.86 -5.22
C GLN A 138 -6.93 22.66 -4.47
N ALA A 139 -7.27 21.61 -5.21
CA ALA A 139 -7.74 20.34 -4.66
C ALA A 139 -6.85 19.15 -5.04
N ILE A 140 -6.76 18.18 -4.14
CA ILE A 140 -6.18 16.87 -4.41
C ILE A 140 -7.29 15.82 -4.39
N LEU A 141 -7.39 15.01 -5.45
CA LEU A 141 -8.21 13.80 -5.45
C LEU A 141 -7.31 12.57 -5.37
N PHE A 142 -7.40 11.88 -4.25
CA PHE A 142 -6.63 10.69 -3.96
C PHE A 142 -7.44 9.43 -4.25
N LEU A 143 -6.92 8.55 -5.11
CA LEU A 143 -7.49 7.23 -5.37
C LEU A 143 -6.55 6.13 -4.89
N ASN A 144 -7.06 5.26 -4.02
CA ASN A 144 -6.29 4.10 -3.57
C ASN A 144 -6.32 2.97 -4.62
N ARG A 145 -5.28 2.89 -5.45
CA ARG A 145 -5.14 1.87 -6.51
C ARG A 145 -4.48 0.56 -6.05
N ARG A 146 -4.07 0.40 -4.78
CA ARG A 146 -3.40 -0.84 -4.36
C ARG A 146 -4.38 -2.03 -4.39
N GLY A 147 -4.17 -2.97 -5.32
CA GLY A 147 -4.85 -4.26 -5.37
C GLY A 147 -5.81 -4.48 -6.54
N PHE A 148 -6.25 -3.42 -7.23
CA PHE A 148 -7.19 -3.53 -8.35
C PHE A 148 -6.57 -2.99 -9.64
N ALA A 149 -6.30 -3.89 -10.59
CA ALA A 149 -5.84 -3.53 -11.92
C ALA A 149 -7.04 -3.06 -12.77
N PRO A 150 -6.84 -2.11 -13.70
CA PRO A 150 -7.90 -1.60 -14.55
C PRO A 150 -8.66 -2.68 -15.35
N SER A 151 -9.83 -3.15 -14.94
CA SER A 151 -10.47 -4.28 -15.62
C SER A 151 -11.70 -3.92 -16.43
N LEU A 152 -11.96 -4.65 -17.52
CA LEU A 152 -13.28 -4.63 -18.17
C LEU A 152 -14.24 -5.52 -17.37
N THR A 153 -15.38 -4.97 -16.97
CA THR A 153 -16.42 -5.65 -16.18
C THR A 153 -17.77 -5.52 -16.87
N CYS A 154 -18.56 -6.58 -16.92
CA CYS A 154 -19.90 -6.56 -17.49
C CYS A 154 -20.88 -5.79 -16.58
N ALA A 155 -21.52 -4.75 -17.10
CA ALA A 155 -22.51 -3.96 -16.36
C ALA A 155 -23.75 -4.78 -15.92
N SER A 156 -24.09 -5.84 -16.66
CA SER A 156 -25.29 -6.63 -16.39
C SER A 156 -25.06 -7.77 -15.39
N CYS A 157 -23.91 -8.46 -15.44
CA CYS A 157 -23.66 -9.65 -14.63
C CYS A 157 -22.39 -9.59 -13.76
N GLY A 158 -21.63 -8.50 -13.82
CA GLY A 158 -20.41 -8.30 -13.04
C GLY A 158 -19.21 -9.15 -13.47
N GLN A 159 -19.28 -9.88 -14.60
CA GLN A 159 -18.15 -10.67 -15.09
C GLN A 159 -16.97 -9.77 -15.47
N VAL A 160 -15.79 -10.07 -14.91
CA VAL A 160 -14.54 -9.37 -15.23
C VAL A 160 -13.81 -10.09 -16.36
N ALA A 161 -13.05 -9.35 -17.18
CA ALA A 161 -12.15 -9.90 -18.18
C ALA A 161 -10.90 -10.48 -17.51
N ASP A 162 -10.89 -11.79 -17.26
CA ASP A 162 -9.79 -12.47 -16.58
C ASP A 162 -8.68 -12.95 -17.52
N CYS A 163 -7.46 -13.05 -16.99
CA CYS A 163 -6.34 -13.59 -17.74
C CYS A 163 -6.45 -15.13 -17.84
N PRO A 164 -6.33 -15.72 -19.04
CA PRO A 164 -6.34 -17.18 -19.19
C PRO A 164 -5.10 -17.85 -18.60
N ASN A 165 -4.08 -17.08 -18.21
CA ASN A 165 -2.79 -17.55 -17.69
C ASN A 165 -2.55 -17.19 -16.21
N CYS A 166 -3.38 -16.31 -15.64
CA CYS A 166 -3.22 -15.78 -14.28
C CYS A 166 -4.61 -15.64 -13.65
N SER A 167 -4.78 -15.94 -12.37
CA SER A 167 -6.05 -15.68 -11.64
C SER A 167 -6.14 -14.20 -11.26
N VAL A 168 -6.03 -13.34 -12.27
CA VAL A 168 -6.07 -11.87 -12.17
C VAL A 168 -6.92 -11.32 -13.32
N ALA A 169 -7.56 -10.19 -13.07
CA ALA A 169 -8.20 -9.42 -14.13
C ALA A 169 -7.16 -8.83 -15.09
N LEU A 170 -7.49 -8.81 -16.39
CA LEU A 170 -6.70 -8.16 -17.43
C LEU A 170 -6.84 -6.64 -17.32
N THR A 171 -5.72 -5.94 -17.57
CA THR A 171 -5.68 -4.48 -17.60
C THR A 171 -6.13 -3.95 -18.95
N TYR A 172 -7.16 -3.11 -19.00
CA TYR A 172 -7.61 -2.49 -20.24
C TYR A 172 -6.78 -1.25 -20.60
N HIS A 173 -6.20 -1.23 -21.81
CA HIS A 173 -5.38 -0.14 -22.34
C HIS A 173 -6.07 0.49 -23.55
N ARG A 174 -6.77 1.61 -23.34
CA ARG A 174 -7.41 2.40 -24.42
C ARG A 174 -6.40 2.97 -25.40
N ALA A 175 -5.33 3.60 -24.89
CA ALA A 175 -4.31 4.28 -25.70
C ALA A 175 -3.47 3.34 -26.59
N ARG A 176 -3.57 2.01 -26.40
CA ARG A 176 -2.84 0.99 -27.17
C ARG A 176 -3.78 0.13 -28.04
N GLY A 177 -4.83 0.74 -28.59
CA GLY A 177 -5.76 0.10 -29.52
C GLY A 177 -6.75 -0.87 -28.87
N GLU A 178 -7.34 -0.47 -27.74
CA GLU A 178 -8.39 -1.21 -27.03
C GLU A 178 -7.99 -2.66 -26.67
N ARG A 179 -6.78 -2.80 -26.11
CA ARG A 179 -6.21 -4.09 -25.74
C ARG A 179 -6.35 -4.38 -24.25
N LEU A 180 -6.65 -5.61 -23.93
CA LEU A 180 -6.53 -6.20 -22.61
C LEU A 180 -5.12 -6.75 -22.44
N VAL A 181 -4.43 -6.39 -21.36
CA VAL A 181 -3.04 -6.76 -21.09
C VAL A 181 -2.90 -7.29 -19.67
N CYS A 182 -2.33 -8.48 -19.51
CA CYS A 182 -1.91 -8.95 -18.19
C CYS A 182 -0.51 -8.39 -17.88
N HIS A 183 -0.37 -7.48 -16.92
CA HIS A 183 0.95 -6.99 -16.49
C HIS A 183 1.80 -8.02 -15.75
N TYR A 184 1.21 -9.16 -15.42
CA TYR A 184 1.96 -10.26 -14.84
C TYR A 184 2.60 -11.11 -15.94
N CYS A 185 1.85 -11.61 -16.91
CA CYS A 185 2.39 -12.57 -17.91
C CYS A 185 2.50 -12.03 -19.33
N ASP A 186 2.27 -10.74 -19.52
CA ASP A 186 2.29 -10.05 -20.82
C ASP A 186 1.29 -10.61 -21.85
N TYR A 187 0.32 -11.42 -21.40
CA TYR A 187 -0.78 -11.87 -22.25
C TYR A 187 -1.59 -10.67 -22.74
N THR A 188 -1.82 -10.61 -24.05
CA THR A 188 -2.63 -9.57 -24.69
C THR A 188 -3.84 -10.18 -25.39
N ALA A 189 -5.01 -9.55 -25.24
CA ALA A 189 -6.22 -9.86 -25.98
C ALA A 189 -6.92 -8.58 -26.45
N HIS A 190 -7.84 -8.70 -27.39
CA HIS A 190 -8.76 -7.61 -27.71
C HIS A 190 -9.88 -7.55 -26.69
N ALA A 191 -10.39 -6.35 -26.42
CA ALA A 191 -11.60 -6.19 -25.61
C ALA A 191 -12.80 -6.88 -26.28
N PRO A 192 -13.53 -7.76 -25.58
CA PRO A 192 -14.67 -8.44 -26.18
C PRO A 192 -15.86 -7.48 -26.31
N ALA A 193 -16.51 -7.47 -27.48
CA ALA A 193 -17.70 -6.64 -27.73
C ALA A 193 -18.93 -7.05 -26.90
N ARG A 194 -18.96 -8.30 -26.43
CA ARG A 194 -20.03 -8.88 -25.61
C ARG A 194 -19.45 -9.61 -24.42
N CYS A 195 -20.18 -9.64 -23.31
CA CYS A 195 -19.79 -10.38 -22.13
C CYS A 195 -19.70 -11.89 -22.45
N PRO A 196 -18.59 -12.57 -22.15
CA PRO A 196 -18.44 -14.01 -22.41
C PRO A 196 -19.34 -14.88 -21.52
N ARG A 197 -19.88 -14.33 -20.42
CA ARG A 197 -20.73 -15.06 -19.47
C ARG A 197 -22.23 -14.93 -19.76
N CYS A 198 -22.73 -13.71 -20.00
CA CYS A 198 -24.16 -13.46 -20.17
C CYS A 198 -24.55 -12.95 -21.57
N GLY A 199 -23.59 -12.74 -22.48
CA GLY A 199 -23.85 -12.27 -23.84
C GLY A 199 -24.29 -10.81 -23.97
N ALA A 200 -24.44 -10.09 -22.85
CA ALA A 200 -24.82 -8.69 -22.83
C ALA A 200 -23.81 -7.83 -23.63
N PRO A 201 -24.28 -6.88 -24.44
CA PRO A 201 -23.42 -5.93 -25.14
C PRO A 201 -22.77 -4.97 -24.13
N GLY A 202 -21.49 -4.64 -24.35
CA GLY A 202 -20.78 -3.66 -23.54
C GLY A 202 -20.18 -4.24 -22.26
N MET A 203 -18.86 -4.42 -22.30
CA MET A 203 -18.05 -4.50 -21.08
C MET A 203 -17.65 -3.07 -20.72
N VAL A 204 -17.80 -2.70 -19.44
CA VAL A 204 -17.46 -1.38 -18.92
C VAL A 204 -16.04 -1.40 -18.37
N ASP A 205 -15.27 -0.40 -18.73
CA ASP A 205 -13.95 -0.15 -18.14
C ASP A 205 -14.11 0.29 -16.68
N GLU A 206 -13.88 -0.63 -15.74
CA GLU A 206 -13.80 -0.36 -14.30
C GLU A 206 -12.42 0.12 -13.86
N GLY A 207 -11.57 0.50 -14.81
CA GLY A 207 -10.15 0.54 -14.57
C GLY A 207 -9.42 1.85 -14.82
N ALA A 208 -10.00 2.74 -15.59
CA ALA A 208 -9.48 4.08 -15.80
C ALA A 208 -9.56 4.92 -14.51
N GLY A 209 -9.14 4.48 -13.32
CA GLY A 209 -9.39 5.17 -12.06
C GLY A 209 -9.04 6.67 -12.12
N THR A 210 -7.78 7.01 -12.34
CA THR A 210 -7.33 8.42 -12.45
C THR A 210 -7.72 9.10 -13.76
N GLU A 211 -7.78 8.36 -14.88
CA GLU A 211 -8.16 8.88 -16.21
C GLU A 211 -9.66 9.18 -16.34
N ARG A 212 -10.50 8.33 -15.75
CA ARG A 212 -11.96 8.51 -15.61
C ARG A 212 -12.24 9.65 -14.67
N ILE A 213 -11.52 9.77 -13.54
CA ILE A 213 -11.63 10.95 -12.69
C ILE A 213 -11.28 12.21 -13.50
N GLU A 214 -10.16 12.20 -14.23
CA GLU A 214 -9.77 13.34 -15.09
C GLU A 214 -10.86 13.68 -16.11
N ALA A 215 -11.43 12.70 -16.80
CA ALA A 215 -12.51 12.89 -17.76
C ALA A 215 -13.79 13.42 -17.11
N LEU A 216 -14.17 12.88 -15.95
CA LEU A 216 -15.33 13.34 -15.16
C LEU A 216 -15.14 14.77 -14.67
N LEU A 217 -13.93 15.11 -14.25
CA LEU A 217 -13.60 16.48 -13.83
C LEU A 217 -13.65 17.44 -15.02
N LYS A 218 -13.11 17.08 -16.19
CA LYS A 218 -13.21 17.90 -17.40
C LYS A 218 -14.65 18.09 -17.86
N GLN A 219 -15.51 17.10 -17.66
CA GLN A 219 -16.95 17.22 -17.95
C GLN A 219 -17.66 18.13 -16.94
N SER A 220 -17.32 18.01 -15.65
CA SER A 220 -18.00 18.72 -14.56
C SER A 220 -17.49 20.15 -14.36
N PHE A 221 -16.22 20.38 -14.65
CA PHE A 221 -15.49 21.64 -14.47
C PHE A 221 -14.60 21.91 -15.70
N PRO A 222 -15.18 22.32 -16.85
CA PRO A 222 -14.46 22.46 -18.12
C PRO A 222 -13.27 23.44 -18.07
N GLU A 223 -13.36 24.48 -17.24
CA GLU A 223 -12.35 25.52 -17.09
C GLU A 223 -11.21 25.12 -16.12
N ALA A 224 -11.36 24.03 -15.35
CA ALA A 224 -10.39 23.63 -14.34
C ALA A 224 -9.17 22.94 -14.98
N ARG A 225 -7.97 23.34 -14.55
CA ARG A 225 -6.70 22.73 -14.99
C ARG A 225 -6.42 21.48 -14.17
N VAL A 226 -6.67 20.32 -14.76
CA VAL A 226 -6.51 19.01 -14.09
C VAL A 226 -5.18 18.35 -14.48
N ALA A 227 -4.42 17.86 -13.50
CA ALA A 227 -3.21 17.07 -13.72
C ALA A 227 -3.30 15.69 -13.04
N ARG A 228 -2.59 14.70 -13.59
CA ARG A 228 -2.50 13.34 -13.02
C ARG A 228 -1.11 13.03 -12.50
N LEU A 229 -1.05 12.43 -11.31
CA LEU A 229 0.18 11.93 -10.69
C LEU A 229 -0.02 10.48 -10.19
N ASP A 230 0.12 9.55 -11.11
CA ASP A 230 0.05 8.10 -10.87
C ASP A 230 1.30 7.38 -11.42
N ARG A 231 1.45 6.09 -11.11
CA ARG A 231 2.62 5.28 -11.48
C ARG A 231 2.93 5.26 -12.98
N ASP A 232 1.90 5.42 -13.82
CA ASP A 232 2.04 5.33 -15.28
C ASP A 232 2.54 6.67 -15.86
N VAL A 233 2.24 7.79 -15.19
CA VAL A 233 2.74 9.14 -15.54
C VAL A 233 4.08 9.48 -14.84
N ALA A 234 4.37 8.83 -13.71
CA ALA A 234 5.44 9.10 -12.72
C ALA A 234 6.92 8.96 -13.15
N ALA A 235 7.25 8.85 -14.43
CA ALA A 235 8.63 8.54 -14.82
C ALA A 235 9.59 9.74 -14.63
N GLY A 236 10.41 9.71 -13.58
CA GLY A 236 11.56 10.61 -13.37
C GLY A 236 11.17 12.08 -13.28
N LEU A 237 11.82 12.95 -14.08
CA LEU A 237 11.65 14.41 -14.10
C LEU A 237 10.21 14.89 -14.36
N LYS A 238 9.31 14.02 -14.85
CA LYS A 238 7.91 14.40 -15.13
C LYS A 238 7.09 14.63 -13.86
N SER A 239 7.32 13.86 -12.79
CA SER A 239 6.60 14.04 -11.53
C SER A 239 6.95 15.38 -10.87
N GLU A 240 8.23 15.74 -10.84
CA GLU A 240 8.71 17.02 -10.31
C GLU A 240 8.09 18.20 -11.07
N ARG A 241 8.06 18.15 -12.41
CA ARG A 241 7.43 19.20 -13.22
C ARG A 241 5.95 19.39 -12.92
N ILE A 242 5.20 18.30 -12.70
CA ILE A 242 3.78 18.36 -12.34
C ILE A 242 3.63 18.99 -10.95
N LEU A 243 4.44 18.58 -9.98
CA LEU A 243 4.41 19.14 -8.63
C LEU A 243 4.80 20.62 -8.62
N ASP A 244 5.77 21.02 -9.42
CA ASP A 244 6.14 22.42 -9.58
C ASP A 244 5.03 23.25 -10.25
N ALA A 245 4.31 22.66 -11.21
CA ALA A 245 3.12 23.29 -11.79
C ALA A 245 2.02 23.49 -10.74
N VAL A 246 1.78 22.50 -9.87
CA VAL A 246 0.86 22.65 -8.74
C VAL A 246 1.34 23.76 -7.79
N ARG A 247 2.62 23.78 -7.41
CA ARG A 247 3.17 24.84 -6.54
C ARG A 247 3.02 26.25 -7.10
N ARG A 248 3.13 26.41 -8.43
CA ARG A 248 2.95 27.71 -9.11
C ARG A 248 1.47 28.10 -9.28
N GLY A 249 0.52 27.23 -8.94
CA GLY A 249 -0.89 27.48 -9.22
C GLY A 249 -1.26 27.28 -10.69
N ASP A 250 -0.49 26.50 -11.45
CA ASP A 250 -0.78 26.16 -12.85
C ASP A 250 -1.78 24.99 -12.99
N VAL A 251 -2.12 24.34 -11.87
CA VAL A 251 -3.01 23.19 -11.78
C VAL A 251 -4.02 23.44 -10.67
N ASP A 252 -5.32 23.30 -10.95
CA ASP A 252 -6.37 23.51 -9.95
C ASP A 252 -6.70 22.20 -9.22
N ILE A 253 -6.67 21.07 -9.93
CA ILE A 253 -6.98 19.75 -9.36
C ILE A 253 -5.89 18.75 -9.70
N LEU A 254 -5.26 18.19 -8.66
CA LEU A 254 -4.29 17.10 -8.78
C LEU A 254 -4.96 15.76 -8.47
N VAL A 255 -5.12 14.91 -9.49
CA VAL A 255 -5.60 13.54 -9.32
C VAL A 255 -4.42 12.60 -9.16
N GLY A 256 -4.38 11.77 -8.12
CA GLY A 256 -3.29 10.82 -8.03
C GLY A 256 -3.48 9.70 -7.03
N THR A 257 -2.42 8.90 -6.95
CA THR A 257 -2.33 7.75 -6.05
C THR A 257 -1.31 8.06 -4.95
N GLN A 258 -0.63 7.05 -4.41
CA GLN A 258 0.29 7.18 -3.26
C GLN A 258 1.49 8.11 -3.47
N MET A 259 1.72 8.60 -4.69
CA MET A 259 2.81 9.56 -4.91
C MET A 259 2.44 10.98 -4.47
N VAL A 260 1.15 11.31 -4.49
CA VAL A 260 0.68 12.63 -4.03
C VAL A 260 0.88 12.81 -2.53
N THR A 261 1.02 11.71 -1.80
CA THR A 261 1.06 11.70 -0.33
C THR A 261 2.47 11.83 0.24
N LYS A 262 3.52 11.91 -0.58
CA LYS A 262 4.92 11.89 -0.14
C LYS A 262 5.59 13.27 -0.25
N GLY A 263 6.29 13.71 0.81
CA GLY A 263 7.41 14.68 0.76
C GLY A 263 7.21 16.05 0.07
N HIS A 264 6.02 16.42 -0.38
CA HIS A 264 5.79 17.63 -1.17
C HIS A 264 4.93 18.63 -0.40
N ASP A 265 5.46 19.83 -0.23
CA ASP A 265 4.71 20.95 0.31
C ASP A 265 3.92 21.64 -0.80
N LEU A 266 2.60 21.77 -0.61
CA LEU A 266 1.63 22.28 -1.57
C LEU A 266 0.69 23.25 -0.82
N PRO A 267 1.12 24.51 -0.59
CA PRO A 267 0.49 25.40 0.38
C PRO A 267 -0.92 25.86 -0.03
N ALA A 268 -1.21 25.93 -1.33
CA ALA A 268 -2.53 26.35 -1.84
C ALA A 268 -3.56 25.22 -1.92
N VAL A 269 -3.24 24.03 -1.40
CA VAL A 269 -4.18 22.91 -1.31
C VAL A 269 -5.06 23.03 -0.08
N THR A 270 -6.34 23.34 -0.30
CA THR A 270 -7.35 23.49 0.75
C THR A 270 -8.37 22.36 0.75
N LEU A 271 -8.51 21.58 -0.34
CA LEU A 271 -9.40 20.42 -0.39
C LEU A 271 -8.63 19.13 -0.71
N VAL A 272 -8.91 18.07 0.05
CA VAL A 272 -8.46 16.71 -0.28
C VAL A 272 -9.66 15.76 -0.32
N GLY A 273 -9.96 15.20 -1.48
CA GLY A 273 -10.97 14.16 -1.65
C GLY A 273 -10.35 12.78 -1.70
N VAL A 274 -10.63 11.93 -0.70
CA VAL A 274 -10.29 10.51 -0.74
C VAL A 274 -11.41 9.74 -1.42
N LEU A 275 -11.09 9.15 -2.56
CA LEU A 275 -12.00 8.37 -3.35
C LEU A 275 -11.88 6.89 -2.98
N ASN A 276 -13.01 6.28 -2.64
CA ASN A 276 -13.13 4.85 -2.34
C ASN A 276 -12.12 4.35 -1.29
N ALA A 277 -12.25 4.85 -0.04
CA ALA A 277 -11.39 4.43 1.06
C ALA A 277 -11.51 2.92 1.40
N ASP A 278 -12.58 2.26 0.92
CA ASP A 278 -12.89 0.86 1.19
C ASP A 278 -11.87 -0.12 0.55
N ALA A 279 -11.20 0.28 -0.53
CA ALA A 279 -10.38 -0.62 -1.34
C ALA A 279 -9.27 -1.32 -0.55
N ALA A 280 -8.62 -0.61 0.38
CA ALA A 280 -7.60 -1.21 1.23
C ALA A 280 -8.17 -2.07 2.37
N LEU A 281 -9.36 -1.72 2.89
CA LEU A 281 -10.03 -2.49 3.95
C LEU A 281 -10.52 -3.85 3.46
N SER A 282 -10.89 -3.96 2.19
CA SER A 282 -11.34 -5.22 1.59
C SER A 282 -10.23 -6.24 1.32
N MET A 283 -8.96 -5.87 1.52
CA MET A 283 -7.85 -6.81 1.30
C MET A 283 -7.83 -7.86 2.42
N PRO A 284 -7.69 -9.16 2.09
CA PRO A 284 -7.58 -10.24 3.08
C PRO A 284 -6.18 -10.27 3.72
N ASP A 285 -5.83 -9.17 4.39
CA ASP A 285 -4.56 -8.94 5.07
C ASP A 285 -4.86 -8.31 6.43
N PHE A 286 -4.34 -8.88 7.51
CA PHE A 286 -4.56 -8.35 8.86
C PHE A 286 -3.99 -6.93 9.06
N ARG A 287 -3.10 -6.47 8.16
CA ARG A 287 -2.58 -5.09 8.15
C ARG A 287 -3.43 -4.12 7.33
N ALA A 288 -4.56 -4.54 6.79
CA ALA A 288 -5.44 -3.70 5.97
C ALA A 288 -5.91 -2.45 6.71
N ALA A 289 -6.33 -2.58 7.97
CA ALA A 289 -6.77 -1.48 8.80
C ALA A 289 -5.64 -0.47 9.07
N GLU A 290 -4.48 -0.95 9.55
CA GLU A 290 -3.28 -0.12 9.80
C GLU A 290 -2.86 0.68 8.56
N ARG A 291 -2.78 0.01 7.40
CA ARG A 291 -2.43 0.66 6.14
C ARG A 291 -3.45 1.70 5.70
N THR A 292 -4.73 1.40 5.89
CA THR A 292 -5.82 2.33 5.54
C THR A 292 -5.71 3.57 6.41
N PHE A 293 -5.56 3.40 7.72
CA PHE A 293 -5.38 4.50 8.66
C PHE A 293 -4.17 5.37 8.31
N GLN A 294 -2.98 4.77 8.17
CA GLN A 294 -1.75 5.48 7.81
C GLN A 294 -1.91 6.28 6.50
N LEU A 295 -2.54 5.68 5.50
CA LEU A 295 -2.79 6.32 4.22
C LEU A 295 -3.74 7.52 4.37
N LEU A 296 -4.85 7.36 5.10
CA LEU A 296 -5.83 8.43 5.31
C LEU A 296 -5.24 9.60 6.08
N VAL A 297 -4.48 9.35 7.15
CA VAL A 297 -3.82 10.40 7.92
C VAL A 297 -2.76 11.12 7.08
N GLN A 298 -1.97 10.39 6.29
CA GLN A 298 -0.96 10.98 5.41
C GLN A 298 -1.61 11.85 4.31
N VAL A 299 -2.71 11.39 3.73
CA VAL A 299 -3.48 12.13 2.71
C VAL A 299 -4.14 13.36 3.32
N ALA A 300 -4.78 13.21 4.49
CA ALA A 300 -5.41 14.31 5.21
C ALA A 300 -4.39 15.39 5.56
N GLY A 301 -3.19 15.00 6.00
CA GLY A 301 -2.09 15.92 6.30
C GLY A 301 -1.52 16.70 5.10
N ARG A 302 -2.08 16.58 3.89
CA ARG A 302 -1.75 17.40 2.72
C ARG A 302 -2.63 18.65 2.58
N ALA A 303 -3.80 18.67 3.19
CA ALA A 303 -4.65 19.86 3.22
C ALA A 303 -4.23 20.81 4.35
N GLY A 304 -4.37 22.12 4.11
CA GLY A 304 -4.25 23.14 5.18
C GLY A 304 -2.81 23.33 5.69
N ARG A 305 -1.82 23.26 4.80
CA ARG A 305 -0.41 23.57 5.11
C ARG A 305 -0.06 25.05 4.99
N GLY A 306 -0.89 25.84 4.31
CA GLY A 306 -0.79 27.29 4.24
C GLY A 306 -1.64 27.98 5.30
N ASP A 307 -2.01 29.24 5.03
CA ASP A 307 -2.80 30.08 5.95
C ASP A 307 -4.30 29.74 5.96
N ALA A 308 -4.79 29.07 4.91
CA ALA A 308 -6.19 28.68 4.76
C ALA A 308 -6.47 27.30 5.41
N PRO A 309 -7.60 27.15 6.14
CA PRO A 309 -7.96 25.87 6.74
C PRO A 309 -8.26 24.83 5.65
N GLY A 310 -7.69 23.64 5.82
CA GLY A 310 -7.93 22.52 4.91
C GLY A 310 -9.22 21.76 5.23
N THR A 311 -9.89 21.24 4.21
CA THR A 311 -11.00 20.29 4.31
C THR A 311 -10.61 18.97 3.65
N VAL A 312 -10.96 17.85 4.28
CA VAL A 312 -10.71 16.50 3.75
C VAL A 312 -12.03 15.75 3.70
N LEU A 313 -12.42 15.24 2.54
CA LEU A 313 -13.63 14.44 2.37
C LEU A 313 -13.26 12.97 2.11
N ILE A 314 -13.65 12.07 3.02
CA ILE A 314 -13.40 10.64 2.91
C ILE A 314 -14.65 9.92 2.42
N GLN A 315 -14.64 9.47 1.16
CA GLN A 315 -15.75 8.70 0.60
C GLN A 315 -15.59 7.20 0.88
N THR A 316 -16.56 6.61 1.59
CA THR A 316 -16.53 5.21 2.01
C THR A 316 -17.93 4.63 2.12
N ARG A 317 -18.06 3.31 1.94
CA ARG A 317 -19.26 2.53 2.26
C ARG A 317 -19.22 1.94 3.67
N GLN A 318 -18.09 2.04 4.35
CA GLN A 318 -17.85 1.55 5.70
C GLN A 318 -17.52 2.72 6.66
N PRO A 319 -18.40 3.73 6.80
CA PRO A 319 -18.15 4.89 7.66
C PRO A 319 -17.95 4.50 9.13
N ASP A 320 -18.47 3.33 9.52
CA ASP A 320 -18.40 2.86 10.90
C ASP A 320 -17.10 2.12 11.25
N HIS A 321 -16.24 1.84 10.27
CA HIS A 321 -15.02 1.06 10.49
C HIS A 321 -14.02 1.80 11.41
N PRO A 322 -13.39 1.13 12.39
CA PRO A 322 -12.50 1.77 13.36
C PRO A 322 -11.38 2.61 12.74
N ALA A 323 -10.68 2.08 11.73
CA ALA A 323 -9.64 2.82 10.99
C ALA A 323 -10.15 4.10 10.32
N ILE A 324 -11.39 4.13 9.84
CA ILE A 324 -12.00 5.32 9.23
C ILE A 324 -12.36 6.34 10.32
N LYS A 325 -12.98 5.89 11.42
CA LYS A 325 -13.33 6.77 12.54
C LYS A 325 -12.10 7.40 13.20
N ALA A 326 -11.01 6.66 13.35
CA ALA A 326 -9.80 7.20 13.93
C ALA A 326 -9.12 8.22 13.01
N ALA A 327 -9.25 8.06 11.68
CA ALA A 327 -8.74 9.02 10.72
C ALA A 327 -9.46 10.39 10.80
N LEU A 328 -10.73 10.43 11.23
CA LEU A 328 -11.48 11.69 11.45
C LEU A 328 -10.85 12.57 12.53
N THR A 329 -10.37 11.98 13.62
CA THR A 329 -9.87 12.75 14.76
C THR A 329 -8.36 12.89 14.73
N HIS A 330 -7.68 12.37 13.69
CA HIS A 330 -6.23 12.23 13.64
C HIS A 330 -5.65 11.54 14.89
N ASP A 331 -6.45 10.69 15.55
CA ASP A 331 -6.11 10.10 16.83
C ASP A 331 -5.36 8.78 16.62
N VAL A 332 -4.05 8.92 16.43
CA VAL A 332 -3.12 7.80 16.28
C VAL A 332 -3.14 6.90 17.53
N GLY A 333 -3.22 7.50 18.72
CA GLY A 333 -3.20 6.75 19.98
C GLY A 333 -4.36 5.78 20.08
N LYS A 334 -5.59 6.27 19.86
CA LYS A 334 -6.81 5.47 19.92
C LYS A 334 -6.86 4.39 18.84
N PHE A 335 -6.39 4.68 17.63
CA PHE A 335 -6.26 3.66 16.59
C PHE A 335 -5.30 2.54 17.02
N VAL A 336 -4.11 2.93 17.48
CA VAL A 336 -3.03 2.02 17.86
C VAL A 336 -3.45 1.13 19.03
N GLU A 337 -4.06 1.70 20.07
CA GLU A 337 -4.54 0.94 21.23
C GLU A 337 -5.52 -0.15 20.81
N ARG A 338 -6.54 0.20 20.03
CA ARG A 338 -7.56 -0.75 19.59
C ARG A 338 -6.98 -1.83 18.67
N GLU A 339 -6.19 -1.43 17.68
CA GLU A 339 -5.62 -2.38 16.71
C GLU A 339 -4.58 -3.30 17.37
N LEU A 340 -3.80 -2.82 18.34
CA LEU A 340 -2.89 -3.68 19.11
C LEU A 340 -3.66 -4.69 19.95
N GLN A 341 -4.74 -4.28 20.62
CA GLN A 341 -5.60 -5.21 21.36
C GLN A 341 -6.15 -6.31 20.45
N ASP A 342 -6.74 -5.94 19.30
CA ASP A 342 -7.30 -6.90 18.35
C ASP A 342 -6.19 -7.88 17.83
N ARG A 343 -4.96 -7.40 17.64
CA ARG A 343 -3.83 -8.25 17.20
C ARG A 343 -3.28 -9.13 18.30
N GLU A 344 -3.29 -8.69 19.55
CA GLU A 344 -2.90 -9.49 20.71
C GLU A 344 -3.87 -10.66 20.88
N GLU A 345 -5.17 -10.38 20.91
CA GLU A 345 -6.24 -11.39 21.06
C GLU A 345 -6.20 -12.44 19.93
N LEU A 346 -5.87 -12.03 18.71
CA LEU A 346 -5.78 -12.93 17.54
C LEU A 346 -4.39 -13.55 17.33
N GLY A 347 -3.39 -13.17 18.15
CA GLY A 347 -2.01 -13.64 18.04
C GLY A 347 -1.33 -13.21 16.74
N TYR A 348 -1.59 -12.00 16.23
CA TYR A 348 -0.92 -11.45 15.04
C TYR A 348 0.27 -10.54 15.41
N PRO A 349 1.23 -10.34 14.49
CA PRO A 349 2.33 -9.39 14.69
C PRO A 349 1.82 -8.00 15.10
N PRO A 350 2.38 -7.36 16.14
CA PRO A 350 3.74 -7.60 16.65
C PRO A 350 3.88 -8.63 17.79
N TYR A 351 2.79 -9.23 18.27
CA TYR A 351 2.81 -10.20 19.38
C TYR A 351 3.23 -11.61 18.96
N SER A 352 3.21 -11.89 17.67
CA SER A 352 3.77 -13.11 17.10
C SER A 352 4.65 -12.80 15.90
N HIS A 353 5.40 -13.79 15.47
CA HIS A 353 6.22 -13.77 14.26
C HIS A 353 5.61 -14.68 13.21
N VAL A 354 5.56 -14.19 11.99
CA VAL A 354 4.97 -14.92 10.86
C VAL A 354 6.02 -15.09 9.77
N ALA A 355 6.09 -16.27 9.19
CA ALA A 355 6.79 -16.52 7.95
C ALA A 355 5.83 -17.15 6.93
N MET A 356 5.87 -16.67 5.70
CA MET A 356 5.08 -17.19 4.59
C MET A 356 5.97 -18.00 3.65
N VAL A 357 5.63 -19.26 3.43
CA VAL A 357 6.28 -20.10 2.42
C VAL A 357 5.36 -20.16 1.21
N ARG A 358 5.82 -19.60 0.09
CA ARG A 358 5.10 -19.61 -1.18
C ARG A 358 5.68 -20.69 -2.08
N VAL A 359 4.81 -21.54 -2.61
CA VAL A 359 5.13 -22.64 -3.52
C VAL A 359 4.44 -22.38 -4.85
N ASP A 360 5.19 -22.38 -5.93
CA ASP A 360 4.61 -22.21 -7.26
C ASP A 360 5.17 -23.17 -8.30
N ALA A 361 4.31 -23.70 -9.16
CA ALA A 361 4.66 -24.66 -10.21
C ALA A 361 3.76 -24.50 -11.45
N THR A 362 4.22 -24.94 -12.62
CA THR A 362 3.40 -24.94 -13.84
C THR A 362 2.25 -25.95 -13.79
N PHE A 363 2.38 -27.00 -12.98
CA PHE A 363 1.34 -28.01 -12.78
C PHE A 363 0.77 -27.91 -11.36
N GLU A 364 -0.55 -27.79 -11.26
CA GLU A 364 -1.25 -27.57 -9.99
C GLU A 364 -0.98 -28.67 -8.96
N GLY A 365 -1.08 -29.94 -9.38
CA GLY A 365 -0.84 -31.09 -8.49
C GLY A 365 0.58 -31.11 -7.92
N ALA A 366 1.58 -30.66 -8.69
CA ALA A 366 2.96 -30.59 -8.22
C ALA A 366 3.16 -29.45 -7.21
N ALA A 367 2.54 -28.28 -7.44
CA ALA A 367 2.57 -27.18 -6.48
C ALA A 367 1.89 -27.56 -5.16
N HIS A 368 0.71 -28.18 -5.25
CA HIS A 368 -0.06 -28.61 -4.09
C HIS A 368 0.69 -29.68 -3.27
N GLU A 369 1.27 -30.69 -3.93
CA GLU A 369 2.02 -31.75 -3.25
C GLU A 369 3.27 -31.22 -2.55
N VAL A 370 4.06 -30.35 -3.20
CA VAL A 370 5.20 -29.71 -2.52
C VAL A 370 4.74 -28.79 -1.38
N ALA A 371 3.63 -28.07 -1.53
CA ALA A 371 3.08 -27.26 -0.45
C ALA A 371 2.63 -28.11 0.76
N ARG A 372 2.06 -29.30 0.52
CA ARG A 372 1.73 -30.28 1.56
C ARG A 372 3.00 -30.76 2.28
N GLN A 373 4.05 -31.11 1.54
CA GLN A 373 5.33 -31.52 2.10
C GLN A 373 5.99 -30.41 2.93
N VAL A 374 5.90 -29.15 2.48
CA VAL A 374 6.35 -27.96 3.22
C VAL A 374 5.60 -27.83 4.54
N ALA A 375 4.26 -27.96 4.53
CA ALA A 375 3.45 -27.88 5.75
C ALA A 375 3.80 -29.01 6.73
N GLU A 376 3.97 -30.24 6.25
CA GLU A 376 4.39 -31.39 7.07
C GLU A 376 5.80 -31.23 7.63
N LEU A 377 6.72 -30.68 6.84
CA LEU A 377 8.07 -30.37 7.31
C LEU A 377 8.06 -29.29 8.39
N GLY A 378 7.23 -28.24 8.21
CA GLY A 378 7.01 -27.22 9.22
C GLY A 378 6.50 -27.81 10.53
N ARG A 379 5.45 -28.64 10.47
CA ARG A 379 4.85 -29.31 11.65
C ARG A 379 5.84 -30.24 12.35
N ARG A 380 6.64 -31.02 11.61
CA ARG A 380 7.66 -31.91 12.20
C ARG A 380 8.85 -31.15 12.80
N SER A 381 9.13 -29.96 12.28
CA SER A 381 10.23 -29.11 12.79
C SER A 381 9.82 -28.29 14.01
N ALA A 382 8.51 -28.22 14.31
CA ALA A 382 8.01 -27.81 15.61
C ALA A 382 8.43 -28.87 16.63
N GLY A 383 9.60 -28.69 17.24
CA GLY A 383 10.02 -29.57 18.33
C GLY A 383 9.12 -29.39 19.56
N GLU A 384 9.24 -30.29 20.54
CA GLU A 384 8.52 -30.20 21.83
C GLU A 384 8.78 -28.89 22.60
N ARG A 385 9.87 -28.18 22.25
CA ARG A 385 10.36 -27.00 22.96
C ARG A 385 9.67 -25.69 22.59
N PHE A 386 9.03 -25.61 21.42
CA PHE A 386 8.42 -24.36 20.96
C PHE A 386 7.12 -24.63 20.21
N GLU A 387 6.06 -23.88 20.55
CA GLU A 387 4.81 -23.92 19.79
C GLU A 387 4.97 -23.21 18.44
N LEU A 388 4.69 -23.93 17.36
CA LEU A 388 4.72 -23.43 15.99
C LEU A 388 3.41 -23.82 15.31
N GLU A 389 2.61 -22.82 14.98
CA GLU A 389 1.38 -23.00 14.24
C GLU A 389 1.66 -23.03 12.73
N VAL A 390 1.08 -24.00 12.04
CA VAL A 390 1.22 -24.18 10.59
C VAL A 390 -0.16 -24.17 9.94
N ARG A 391 -0.47 -23.09 9.21
CA ARG A 391 -1.72 -22.96 8.44
C ARG A 391 -1.49 -23.23 6.96
N GLY A 392 -2.41 -23.95 6.34
CA GLY A 392 -2.31 -24.41 4.96
C GLY A 392 -1.85 -25.87 4.83
N PRO A 393 -1.50 -26.31 3.60
CA PRO A 393 -1.40 -25.52 2.38
C PRO A 393 -2.74 -24.94 1.93
N ALA A 394 -2.74 -23.71 1.45
CA ALA A 394 -3.91 -23.07 0.85
C ALA A 394 -3.51 -22.44 -0.48
N PRO A 395 -4.42 -22.31 -1.46
CA PRO A 395 -4.18 -21.47 -2.63
C PRO A 395 -3.77 -20.06 -2.19
N SER A 396 -2.76 -19.48 -2.86
CA SER A 396 -2.45 -18.05 -2.65
C SER A 396 -3.65 -17.20 -3.10
N PRO A 397 -3.86 -15.99 -2.54
CA PRO A 397 -4.93 -15.08 -2.98
C PRO A 397 -4.92 -14.85 -4.50
N LEU A 398 -3.72 -14.80 -5.07
CA LEU A 398 -3.49 -14.95 -6.51
C LEU A 398 -3.12 -16.40 -6.85
N ALA A 399 -4.15 -17.25 -7.01
CA ALA A 399 -3.99 -18.70 -7.16
C ALA A 399 -3.17 -19.11 -8.40
N ARG A 400 -3.14 -18.28 -9.45
CA ARG A 400 -2.33 -18.53 -10.64
C ARG A 400 -1.65 -17.26 -11.13
N LEU A 401 -0.37 -17.34 -11.48
CA LEU A 401 0.41 -16.23 -12.00
C LEU A 401 1.42 -16.73 -13.02
N ARG A 402 1.44 -16.15 -14.23
CA ARG A 402 2.35 -16.53 -15.32
C ARG A 402 2.30 -18.04 -15.63
N ASN A 403 1.10 -18.61 -15.73
CA ASN A 403 0.86 -20.05 -15.91
C ASN A 403 1.41 -20.94 -14.78
N ARG A 404 1.66 -20.37 -13.60
CA ARG A 404 2.10 -21.11 -12.43
C ARG A 404 1.04 -21.05 -11.35
N TYR A 405 0.62 -22.20 -10.87
CA TYR A 405 -0.28 -22.36 -9.74
C TYR A 405 0.49 -22.07 -8.46
N ARG A 406 -0.11 -21.27 -7.57
CA ARG A 406 0.51 -20.73 -6.36
C ARG A 406 -0.23 -21.22 -5.13
N PHE A 407 0.51 -21.87 -4.25
CA PHE A 407 0.06 -22.26 -2.91
C PHE A 407 0.92 -21.56 -1.87
N GLN A 408 0.39 -21.43 -0.66
CA GLN A 408 1.08 -20.84 0.46
C GLN A 408 0.87 -21.64 1.74
N VAL A 409 1.90 -21.64 2.59
CA VAL A 409 1.88 -22.19 3.94
C VAL A 409 2.36 -21.10 4.88
N MET A 410 1.56 -20.77 5.88
CA MET A 410 1.90 -19.81 6.91
C MET A 410 2.47 -20.56 8.11
N LEU A 411 3.61 -20.09 8.59
CA LEU A 411 4.23 -20.49 9.84
C LEU A 411 4.11 -19.32 10.82
N ARG A 412 3.59 -19.57 12.02
CA ARG A 412 3.39 -18.54 13.05
C ARG A 412 3.86 -19.05 14.40
N ALA A 413 4.59 -18.23 15.14
CA ALA A 413 5.05 -18.53 16.49
C ALA A 413 5.24 -17.27 17.31
N GLU A 414 5.08 -17.35 18.63
CA GLU A 414 5.33 -16.22 19.54
C GLU A 414 6.82 -15.88 19.64
N ASP A 415 7.70 -16.89 19.75
CA ASP A 415 9.16 -16.70 19.72
C ASP A 415 9.69 -16.90 18.29
N ARG A 416 10.41 -15.90 17.78
CA ARG A 416 11.09 -15.96 16.48
C ARG A 416 12.05 -17.16 16.36
N LYS A 417 12.63 -17.62 17.47
CA LYS A 417 13.53 -18.79 17.49
C LYS A 417 12.81 -20.06 17.07
N ALA A 418 11.50 -20.17 17.32
CA ALA A 418 10.68 -21.32 16.94
C ALA A 418 10.55 -21.47 15.41
N LEU A 419 10.57 -20.35 14.66
CA LEU A 419 10.50 -20.39 13.21
C LEU A 419 11.79 -20.94 12.59
N ARG A 420 12.95 -20.72 13.22
CA ARG A 420 14.26 -20.96 12.61
C ARG A 420 14.48 -22.42 12.17
N PRO A 421 14.22 -23.45 12.99
CA PRO A 421 14.39 -24.85 12.58
C PRO A 421 13.54 -25.20 11.35
N ALA A 422 12.25 -24.83 11.37
CA ALA A 422 11.33 -25.08 10.26
C ALA A 422 11.78 -24.38 8.98
N LEU A 423 12.14 -23.10 9.05
CA LEU A 423 12.60 -22.34 7.90
C LEU A 423 13.91 -22.89 7.33
N LEU A 424 14.86 -23.29 8.18
CA LEU A 424 16.11 -23.92 7.73
C LEU A 424 15.86 -25.27 7.05
N ALA A 425 14.97 -26.09 7.61
CA ALA A 425 14.57 -27.36 7.01
C ALA A 425 13.94 -27.13 5.62
N ILE A 426 13.07 -26.14 5.50
CA ILE A 426 12.39 -25.81 4.24
C ILE A 426 13.36 -25.27 3.17
N VAL A 427 14.26 -24.36 3.56
CA VAL A 427 15.26 -23.77 2.65
C VAL A 427 16.29 -24.81 2.20
N ARG A 428 16.66 -25.76 3.07
CA ARG A 428 17.57 -26.87 2.75
C ARG A 428 16.86 -28.05 2.07
N GLY A 429 15.54 -28.05 2.06
CA GLY A 429 14.71 -29.09 1.45
C GLY A 429 15.01 -29.22 -0.04
N ARG A 430 15.08 -30.47 -0.51
CA ARG A 430 15.22 -30.77 -1.94
C ARG A 430 13.83 -30.95 -2.53
N TRP A 431 13.37 -29.91 -3.20
CA TRP A 431 12.07 -29.89 -3.86
C TRP A 431 12.19 -30.34 -5.32
N ASP A 432 11.06 -30.76 -5.92
CA ASP A 432 11.00 -31.00 -7.36
C ASP A 432 11.51 -29.77 -8.13
N ARG A 433 12.42 -29.96 -9.08
CA ARG A 433 13.08 -28.88 -9.84
C ARG A 433 12.10 -28.01 -10.63
N ARG A 434 10.88 -28.50 -10.90
CA ARG A 434 9.79 -27.78 -11.58
C ARG A 434 9.05 -26.82 -10.65
N VAL A 435 9.21 -26.99 -9.35
CA VAL A 435 8.54 -26.23 -8.29
C VAL A 435 9.51 -25.20 -7.71
N ARG A 436 9.03 -23.98 -7.56
CA ARG A 436 9.75 -22.91 -6.87
C ARG A 436 9.19 -22.76 -5.47
N VAL A 437 10.05 -22.88 -4.48
CA VAL A 437 9.72 -22.62 -3.07
C VAL A 437 10.44 -21.34 -2.67
N SER A 438 9.70 -20.38 -2.11
CA SER A 438 10.26 -19.12 -1.60
C SER A 438 9.76 -18.88 -0.19
N VAL A 439 10.62 -18.29 0.64
CA VAL A 439 10.32 -17.98 2.03
C VAL A 439 10.29 -16.46 2.19
N ASP A 440 9.28 -15.95 2.88
CA ASP A 440 9.17 -14.55 3.29
C ASP A 440 9.02 -14.48 4.81
N VAL A 441 10.06 -14.00 5.50
CA VAL A 441 10.04 -13.81 6.96
C VAL A 441 9.49 -12.43 7.25
N ASP A 442 8.53 -12.34 8.17
CA ASP A 442 7.77 -11.13 8.46
C ASP A 442 7.20 -10.51 7.17
N PRO A 443 6.29 -11.22 6.48
CA PRO A 443 5.69 -10.72 5.25
C PRO A 443 4.95 -9.42 5.56
N MET A 444 5.22 -8.37 4.79
CA MET A 444 4.44 -7.13 4.89
C MET A 444 3.09 -7.30 4.19
N SER A 445 2.98 -8.15 3.18
CA SER A 445 1.75 -8.44 2.44
C SER A 445 1.42 -9.93 2.46
N MET A 446 0.14 -10.24 2.63
CA MET A 446 -0.39 -11.61 2.64
C MET A 446 -0.76 -12.16 1.24
N LEU A 447 -0.55 -11.35 0.17
CA LEU A 447 -0.93 -11.65 -1.21
C LEU A 447 0.12 -12.46 -2.02
#